data_AF-A0A813KRP5-F1
#
_entry.id   AF-A0A813KRP5-F1
#
_cell.length_a   1.000
_cell.length_b   1.000
_cell.length_c   1.000
_cell.angle_alpha   90.00
_cell.angle_beta   90.00
_cell.angle_gamma   90.00
#
_symmetry.space_group_name_H-M   'P 1'
#
loop_
_entity.id
_entity.type
_entity.pdbx_description
1 polymer ?
#
loop_
_entity_poly.entity_id
_entity_poly.type
_entity_poly.pdbx_seq_one_letter_code
_entity_poly.pdbx_strand_id
1 'polypeptide(L)'
;MVAVAFVLVFVADRLCGTWATGPPDAFLGGHASDGVGRQTASEATGSQHVFEPVDGPDRACRGSRADDNLQNYYAVHFGVKSFELCQDKCRLEPSCTGIEYNGVASRCEVWTQHIGATIALPGFGCWRYQAVPSFPSEPTGSQPVFEPVDGPDRACRGSRADDNLQNYYAVHVGVQSFELCQDKCRLEPLCTGIEYNGVASRCEVWTQQIGATIAVPGFGCWRYQAVPSFYPADGGTDRVCRGLTADDRGGSSDFTLHEGVASLSFCKSLCANRASVCTGIEHSPAQGRCEVWTSNIFHTRASAGFTCLRFDSYASTETSTTTVAASGPLGFVDQEGASIQVGGEVRLFAVGSSNTPWQTWPEQLNLMLRRMGYMTPVIIIKHPDSRMQATNAPVCDDNGELSLLETPRIGKVGWSSWGFAFESKDDCGNSKGDAQHSQVTVLSNWINDNKQRHAQNVCFDGEAIDPVASTAITVHNLKLIIDAIHQRNAAVVVAVMALYPDASGPLLVEGTLQLVADINNAVKLGLDGIPNTIFVNYTFPVGERLLAAAIIDSLYREKVLARGLALADPTTCLARADCEALAPECCQRSALCKMDGQGHCLSYGEGAQ
;
A
#
# COMPACT_ATOMS: atom_id res chain seq x y z
N MET A 1 -14.21 -23.88 -5.02
CA MET A 1 -15.04 -22.85 -5.67
C MET A 1 -14.68 -21.53 -5.05
N VAL A 2 -14.03 -20.65 -5.81
CA VAL A 2 -13.58 -19.32 -5.35
C VAL A 2 -14.64 -18.33 -5.80
N ALA A 3 -15.12 -17.50 -4.88
CA ALA A 3 -16.07 -16.42 -5.19
C ALA A 3 -15.38 -15.09 -4.93
N VAL A 4 -15.64 -14.07 -5.74
CA VAL A 4 -15.07 -12.74 -5.58
C VAL A 4 -16.18 -11.80 -5.11
N ALA A 5 -15.99 -11.21 -3.94
CA ALA A 5 -16.90 -10.21 -3.36
C ALA A 5 -16.25 -8.83 -3.39
N PHE A 6 -17.03 -7.80 -3.67
CA PHE A 6 -16.55 -6.41 -3.70
C PHE A 6 -17.20 -5.65 -2.56
N VAL A 7 -16.41 -4.92 -1.76
CA VAL A 7 -16.91 -4.12 -0.63
C VAL A 7 -16.33 -2.70 -0.75
N LEU A 8 -17.19 -1.70 -0.94
CA LEU A 8 -16.83 -0.26 -1.00
C LEU A 8 -17.04 0.42 0.37
N VAL A 9 -16.08 1.24 0.86
CA VAL A 9 -16.12 1.80 2.23
C VAL A 9 -15.54 3.21 2.41
N PHE A 10 -16.15 4.02 3.31
CA PHE A 10 -15.67 5.34 3.78
C PHE A 10 -15.26 5.44 5.27
N VAL A 11 -14.12 6.09 5.56
CA VAL A 11 -13.65 6.54 6.90
C VAL A 11 -13.84 8.07 7.07
N ALA A 12 -14.60 8.53 8.07
CA ALA A 12 -14.53 9.91 8.56
C ALA A 12 -13.95 9.96 9.97
N ASP A 13 -13.08 10.95 10.18
CA ASP A 13 -12.78 11.51 11.49
C ASP A 13 -13.54 12.86 11.60
N ARG A 14 -14.31 13.08 12.69
CA ARG A 14 -15.01 14.36 12.93
C ARG A 14 -14.25 15.15 14.01
N LEU A 15 -13.80 16.36 13.66
CA LEU A 15 -13.61 17.45 14.63
C LEU A 15 -14.78 18.45 14.49
N CYS A 16 -15.71 18.40 15.44
CA CYS A 16 -16.57 19.54 15.77
C CYS A 16 -16.06 20.13 17.09
N GLY A 17 -15.64 21.40 17.08
CA GLY A 17 -15.22 22.10 18.30
C GLY A 17 -15.42 23.61 18.15
N THR A 18 -16.51 24.10 18.72
CA THR A 18 -16.81 25.52 18.95
C THR A 18 -15.80 26.14 19.92
N TRP A 19 -15.24 27.30 19.59
CA TRP A 19 -14.47 28.12 20.54
C TRP A 19 -15.18 29.46 20.78
N ALA A 20 -15.59 29.67 22.02
CA ALA A 20 -15.97 30.97 22.57
C ALA A 20 -15.28 31.15 23.93
N THR A 21 -14.83 32.39 24.18
CA THR A 21 -14.21 32.94 25.41
C THR A 21 -12.77 32.46 25.67
N GLY A 22 -11.74 33.25 25.95
CA GLY A 22 -11.56 34.56 26.59
C GLY A 22 -10.44 34.40 27.65
N PRO A 23 -9.40 35.27 27.75
CA PRO A 23 -8.26 35.09 28.68
C PRO A 23 -8.59 35.68 30.08
N PRO A 24 -7.90 35.34 31.21
CA PRO A 24 -6.55 35.87 31.47
C PRO A 24 -5.60 35.09 32.43
N ASP A 25 -4.32 35.49 32.34
CA ASP A 25 -3.30 35.73 33.39
C ASP A 25 -2.74 34.65 34.35
N ALA A 26 -1.42 34.47 34.18
CA ALA A 26 -0.32 34.62 35.16
C ALA A 26 -0.35 33.88 36.50
N PHE A 27 0.69 33.08 36.76
CA PHE A 27 1.36 33.08 38.07
C PHE A 27 2.85 32.66 37.97
N LEU A 28 3.68 33.40 38.71
CA LEU A 28 5.14 33.32 38.85
C LEU A 28 5.56 32.36 39.98
N GLY A 29 6.81 31.89 39.90
CA GLY A 29 7.62 31.34 41.01
C GLY A 29 8.07 29.90 40.72
N GLY A 30 9.35 29.54 40.61
CA GLY A 30 10.57 30.08 41.20
C GLY A 30 11.05 29.11 42.29
N HIS A 31 12.13 28.36 42.04
CA HIS A 31 13.22 28.09 42.99
C HIS A 31 14.26 27.11 42.41
N ALA A 32 15.52 27.53 42.51
CA ALA A 32 16.72 26.76 42.23
C ALA A 32 17.17 25.95 43.47
N SER A 33 17.81 24.81 43.23
CA SER A 33 18.85 24.28 44.12
C SER A 33 19.68 23.20 43.42
N ASP A 34 20.97 23.27 43.71
CA ASP A 34 22.13 22.63 43.07
C ASP A 34 22.30 21.12 43.25
N GLY A 35 23.02 20.52 42.28
CA GLY A 35 24.19 19.70 42.56
C GLY A 35 24.01 18.17 42.55
N VAL A 36 24.76 17.49 41.67
CA VAL A 36 25.75 16.43 41.99
C VAL A 36 26.20 15.67 40.71
N GLY A 37 27.51 15.67 40.47
CA GLY A 37 28.34 14.54 39.99
C GLY A 37 28.03 13.86 38.64
N ARG A 38 28.65 14.33 37.56
CA ARG A 38 28.71 13.61 36.27
C ARG A 38 29.95 12.71 36.25
N GLN A 39 29.75 11.40 36.44
CA GLN A 39 30.75 10.37 36.11
C GLN A 39 30.73 10.11 34.60
N THR A 40 31.91 10.09 34.00
CA THR A 40 32.15 9.78 32.58
C THR A 40 32.00 8.27 32.35
N ALA A 41 30.95 7.87 31.63
CA ALA A 41 30.79 6.51 31.14
C ALA A 41 31.59 6.33 29.83
N SER A 42 32.45 5.33 29.83
CA SER A 42 33.16 4.81 28.66
C SER A 42 32.16 4.21 27.67
N GLU A 43 32.19 4.66 26.42
CA GLU A 43 31.44 4.06 25.31
C GLU A 43 31.91 2.61 25.11
N ALA A 44 31.10 1.66 25.56
CA ALA A 44 31.27 0.26 25.24
C ALA A 44 30.73 0.01 23.84
N THR A 45 31.57 -0.51 22.95
CA THR A 45 31.21 -1.05 21.64
C THR A 45 30.04 -2.03 21.80
N GLY A 46 28.85 -1.63 21.35
CA GLY A 46 27.63 -2.41 21.51
C GLY A 46 27.68 -3.71 20.71
N SER A 47 27.92 -4.84 21.38
CA SER A 47 27.65 -6.16 20.82
C SER A 47 26.15 -6.31 20.61
N GLN A 48 25.73 -6.70 19.41
CA GLN A 48 24.34 -7.01 19.14
C GLN A 48 24.01 -8.37 19.78
N HIS A 49 22.98 -8.40 20.64
CA HIS A 49 22.52 -9.62 21.27
C HIS A 49 21.13 -9.99 20.76
N VAL A 50 20.87 -11.29 20.61
CA VAL A 50 19.60 -11.84 20.12
C VAL A 50 19.06 -12.88 21.11
N PHE A 51 17.74 -12.99 21.21
CA PHE A 51 17.04 -14.02 21.97
C PHE A 51 16.64 -15.17 21.04
N GLU A 52 17.23 -16.35 21.23
CA GLU A 52 16.92 -17.55 20.44
C GLU A 52 16.05 -18.52 21.24
N PRO A 53 14.95 -19.05 20.69
CA PRO A 53 14.13 -20.03 21.40
C PRO A 53 14.90 -21.34 21.62
N VAL A 54 14.76 -21.93 22.81
CA VAL A 54 15.40 -23.22 23.17
C VAL A 54 14.34 -24.32 23.16
N ASP A 55 14.50 -25.28 22.23
CA ASP A 55 13.63 -26.46 22.07
C ASP A 55 12.14 -26.17 21.73
N GLY A 56 11.81 -24.96 21.26
CA GLY A 56 10.47 -24.59 20.78
C GLY A 56 9.53 -24.01 21.85
N PRO A 57 8.22 -23.95 21.58
CA PRO A 57 7.22 -23.46 22.54
C PRO A 57 6.93 -24.48 23.65
N ASP A 58 6.26 -24.04 24.72
CA ASP A 58 5.89 -24.87 25.88
C ASP A 58 7.10 -25.52 26.57
N ARG A 59 8.18 -24.73 26.70
CA ARG A 59 9.45 -25.13 27.32
C ARG A 59 9.77 -24.22 28.50
N ALA A 60 10.03 -24.82 29.65
CA ALA A 60 10.62 -24.14 30.80
C ALA A 60 12.14 -24.32 30.78
N CYS A 61 12.89 -23.24 31.06
CA CYS A 61 14.34 -23.21 31.05
C CYS A 61 14.92 -24.01 32.21
N ARG A 62 16.05 -24.69 31.98
CA ARG A 62 16.78 -25.44 33.00
C ARG A 62 18.27 -25.15 32.85
N GLY A 63 19.02 -25.43 33.92
CA GLY A 63 20.47 -25.35 33.94
C GLY A 63 21.11 -26.43 33.07
N SER A 64 22.03 -27.21 33.63
CA SER A 64 22.79 -28.22 32.88
C SER A 64 21.98 -29.46 32.47
N ARG A 65 20.88 -29.76 33.17
CA ARG A 65 20.04 -30.96 33.00
C ARG A 65 18.56 -30.60 33.16
N ALA A 66 17.65 -31.45 32.68
CA ALA A 66 16.21 -31.16 32.73
C ALA A 66 15.64 -31.05 34.16
N ASP A 67 16.29 -31.64 35.16
CA ASP A 67 15.95 -31.57 36.58
C ASP A 67 16.66 -30.41 37.33
N ASP A 68 17.52 -29.66 36.63
CA ASP A 68 18.35 -28.59 37.20
C ASP A 68 17.61 -27.24 37.20
N ASN A 69 16.85 -26.98 38.26
CA ASN A 69 16.02 -25.78 38.44
C ASN A 69 16.35 -25.04 39.75
N LEU A 70 17.63 -24.81 40.03
CA LEU A 70 18.04 -24.14 41.26
C LEU A 70 17.62 -22.66 41.24
N GLN A 71 17.03 -22.20 42.34
CA GLN A 71 16.49 -20.84 42.48
C GLN A 71 17.53 -19.73 42.30
N ASN A 72 18.83 -20.02 42.45
CA ASN A 72 19.92 -19.06 42.26
C ASN A 72 20.35 -18.90 40.79
N TYR A 73 19.74 -19.62 39.85
CA TYR A 73 20.06 -19.52 38.42
C TYR A 73 19.32 -18.39 37.71
N TYR A 74 18.30 -17.83 38.34
CA TYR A 74 17.46 -16.81 37.76
C TYR A 74 16.85 -15.88 38.81
N ALA A 75 16.49 -14.68 38.38
CA ALA A 75 15.65 -13.76 39.14
C ALA A 75 14.21 -13.85 38.64
N VAL A 76 13.25 -14.06 39.55
CA VAL A 76 11.82 -14.13 39.20
C VAL A 76 11.18 -12.75 39.31
N HIS A 77 10.47 -12.34 38.27
CA HIS A 77 9.69 -11.11 38.21
C HIS A 77 8.22 -11.43 37.93
N PHE A 78 7.33 -10.91 38.77
CA PHE A 78 5.88 -11.03 38.62
C PHE A 78 5.27 -9.77 37.99
N GLY A 79 4.10 -9.92 37.37
CA GLY A 79 3.38 -8.82 36.74
C GLY A 79 4.00 -8.32 35.42
N VAL A 80 4.89 -9.11 34.81
CA VAL A 80 5.49 -8.81 33.51
C VAL A 80 4.48 -9.19 32.44
N LYS A 81 3.85 -8.19 31.83
CA LYS A 81 2.65 -8.37 30.98
C LYS A 81 2.95 -8.82 29.55
N SER A 82 4.19 -8.70 29.09
CA SER A 82 4.57 -9.09 27.73
C SER A 82 5.96 -9.73 27.69
N PHE A 83 6.22 -10.44 26.60
CA PHE A 83 7.51 -11.07 26.33
C PHE A 83 8.63 -10.03 26.16
N GLU A 84 8.34 -8.90 25.50
CA GLU A 84 9.27 -7.80 25.25
C GLU A 84 9.74 -7.16 26.56
N LEU A 85 8.83 -6.96 27.52
CA LEU A 85 9.19 -6.46 28.85
C LEU A 85 10.07 -7.45 29.62
N CYS A 86 9.95 -8.75 29.37
CA CYS A 86 10.83 -9.76 29.93
C CYS A 86 12.22 -9.71 29.30
N GLN A 87 12.31 -9.50 27.98
CA GLN A 87 13.58 -9.26 27.27
C GLN A 87 14.31 -8.03 27.80
N ASP A 88 13.60 -6.92 28.02
CA ASP A 88 14.18 -5.68 28.56
C ASP A 88 14.80 -5.89 29.94
N LYS A 89 14.15 -6.67 30.81
CA LYS A 89 14.71 -7.03 32.11
C LYS A 89 16.01 -7.80 31.99
N CYS A 90 16.10 -8.74 31.04
CA CYS A 90 17.34 -9.45 30.75
C CYS A 90 18.42 -8.52 30.19
N ARG A 91 18.09 -7.60 29.28
CA ARG A 91 19.05 -6.61 28.75
C ARG A 91 19.61 -5.68 29.85
N LEU A 92 18.80 -5.38 30.86
CA LEU A 92 19.20 -4.57 32.02
C LEU A 92 20.01 -5.34 33.06
N GLU A 93 19.99 -6.67 33.03
CA GLU A 93 20.73 -7.54 33.95
C GLU A 93 22.08 -7.93 33.30
N PRO A 94 23.22 -7.39 33.76
CA PRO A 94 24.52 -7.61 33.11
C PRO A 94 24.94 -9.08 33.03
N SER A 95 24.41 -9.91 33.94
CA SER A 95 24.69 -11.35 33.98
C SER A 95 23.69 -12.20 33.19
N CYS A 96 22.75 -11.59 32.46
CA CYS A 96 21.71 -12.34 31.78
C CYS A 96 22.26 -13.24 30.66
N THR A 97 21.75 -14.47 30.62
CA THR A 97 22.04 -15.50 29.61
C THR A 97 20.78 -16.00 28.92
N GLY A 98 19.59 -15.54 29.33
CA GLY A 98 18.30 -15.89 28.72
C GLY A 98 17.09 -15.54 29.58
N ILE A 99 15.91 -15.90 29.11
CA ILE A 99 14.64 -15.68 29.80
C ILE A 99 13.72 -16.91 29.72
N GLU A 100 12.95 -17.15 30.79
CA GLU A 100 11.74 -17.98 30.77
C GLU A 100 10.52 -17.05 30.93
N TYR A 101 9.51 -17.16 30.07
CA TYR A 101 8.32 -16.31 30.15
C TYR A 101 7.02 -17.12 30.12
N ASN A 102 6.10 -16.76 31.01
CA ASN A 102 4.73 -17.28 31.05
C ASN A 102 3.74 -16.11 30.97
N GLY A 103 3.08 -15.99 29.81
CA GLY A 103 2.13 -14.90 29.55
C GLY A 103 0.85 -14.97 30.38
N VAL A 104 0.37 -16.18 30.71
CA VAL A 104 -0.87 -16.37 31.47
C VAL A 104 -0.69 -15.93 32.92
N ALA A 105 0.44 -16.27 33.53
CA ALA A 105 0.78 -15.88 34.90
C ALA A 105 1.46 -14.51 35.00
N SER A 106 1.79 -13.89 33.85
CA SER A 106 2.63 -12.68 33.80
C SER A 106 3.92 -12.84 34.62
N ARG A 107 4.57 -14.01 34.49
CA ARG A 107 5.82 -14.37 35.21
C ARG A 107 6.98 -14.40 34.22
N CYS A 108 8.08 -13.76 34.59
CA CYS A 108 9.32 -13.70 33.83
C CYS A 108 10.48 -14.14 34.74
N GLU A 109 11.30 -15.09 34.29
CA GLU A 109 12.55 -15.46 34.97
C GLU A 109 13.72 -15.02 34.12
N VAL A 110 14.57 -14.16 34.66
CA VAL A 110 15.79 -13.68 34.01
C VAL A 110 16.94 -14.58 34.44
N TRP A 111 17.45 -15.39 33.51
CA TRP A 111 18.47 -16.40 33.78
C TRP A 111 19.85 -15.78 33.82
N THR A 112 20.56 -15.94 34.93
CA THR A 112 21.95 -15.46 35.12
C THR A 112 22.98 -16.59 34.99
N GLN A 113 22.50 -17.82 34.86
CA GLN A 113 23.30 -19.01 34.54
C GLN A 113 22.89 -19.56 33.19
N HIS A 114 23.87 -20.08 32.45
CA HIS A 114 23.66 -20.62 31.10
C HIS A 114 22.54 -21.68 31.06
N ILE A 115 21.56 -21.48 30.19
CA ILE A 115 20.47 -22.42 29.92
C ILE A 115 21.01 -23.58 29.07
N GLY A 116 21.23 -24.74 29.69
CA GLY A 116 21.76 -25.95 29.06
C GLY A 116 20.71 -26.99 28.69
N ALA A 117 19.51 -26.91 29.26
CA ALA A 117 18.42 -27.83 29.02
C ALA A 117 17.06 -27.12 29.14
N THR A 118 16.00 -27.82 28.76
CA THR A 118 14.62 -27.40 29.00
C THR A 118 13.75 -28.59 29.40
N ILE A 119 12.56 -28.33 29.94
CA ILE A 119 11.53 -29.35 30.16
C ILE A 119 10.20 -28.90 29.55
N ALA A 120 9.40 -29.84 29.07
CA ALA A 120 8.07 -29.54 28.54
C ALA A 120 7.17 -29.02 29.67
N LEU A 121 6.67 -27.79 29.54
CA LEU A 121 5.75 -27.17 30.48
C LEU A 121 4.80 -26.22 29.72
N PRO A 122 3.53 -26.60 29.54
CA PRO A 122 2.57 -25.78 28.79
C PRO A 122 2.43 -24.35 29.31
N GLY A 123 2.41 -23.38 28.40
CA GLY A 123 2.27 -21.96 28.69
C GLY A 123 3.57 -21.23 29.04
N PHE A 124 4.72 -21.92 28.98
CA PHE A 124 6.05 -21.33 29.16
C PHE A 124 6.81 -21.29 27.83
N GLY A 125 7.65 -20.29 27.63
CA GLY A 125 8.68 -20.34 26.62
C GLY A 125 10.06 -20.08 27.23
N CYS A 126 11.08 -20.63 26.59
CA CYS A 126 12.47 -20.50 27.00
C CYS A 126 13.30 -19.93 25.87
N TRP A 127 14.08 -18.88 26.15
CA TRP A 127 14.94 -18.22 25.17
C TRP A 127 16.33 -17.97 25.73
N ARG A 128 17.37 -18.23 24.94
CA ARG A 128 18.76 -17.95 25.29
C ARG A 128 19.17 -16.58 24.74
N TYR A 129 19.85 -15.80 25.56
CA TYR A 129 20.40 -14.50 25.20
C TYR A 129 21.85 -14.69 24.76
N GLN A 130 22.10 -14.58 23.46
CA GLN A 130 23.43 -14.80 22.89
C GLN A 130 23.98 -13.51 22.27
N ALA A 131 25.26 -13.26 22.51
CA ALA A 131 26.02 -12.31 21.69
C ALA A 131 26.18 -12.92 20.31
N VAL A 132 25.72 -12.23 19.28
CA VAL A 132 25.96 -12.67 17.90
C VAL A 132 27.44 -12.39 17.62
N PRO A 133 28.27 -13.41 17.28
CA PRO A 133 29.63 -13.17 16.87
C PRO A 133 29.58 -12.22 15.67
N SER A 134 30.25 -11.08 15.79
CA SER A 134 30.43 -10.16 14.66
C SER A 134 31.24 -10.88 13.60
N PHE A 135 30.58 -11.60 12.70
CA PHE A 135 31.21 -12.10 11.49
C PHE A 135 31.77 -10.90 10.73
N PRO A 136 32.91 -11.03 10.03
CA PRO A 136 33.32 -10.05 9.06
C PRO A 136 32.27 -10.06 7.95
N SER A 137 31.29 -9.20 8.10
CA SER A 137 30.22 -9.02 7.14
C SER A 137 30.86 -8.69 5.80
N GLU A 138 30.62 -9.53 4.79
CA GLU A 138 30.49 -9.03 3.41
C GLU A 138 29.66 -7.74 3.44
N PRO A 139 29.92 -6.75 2.57
CA PRO A 139 29.25 -5.44 2.60
C PRO A 139 27.75 -5.64 2.36
N THR A 140 27.07 -5.94 3.45
CA THR A 140 25.64 -6.21 3.53
C THR A 140 25.02 -4.88 3.26
N GLY A 141 24.22 -4.79 2.19
CA GLY A 141 23.60 -3.54 1.75
C GLY A 141 23.12 -2.75 2.95
N SER A 142 23.63 -1.52 3.07
CA SER A 142 23.37 -0.64 4.20
C SER A 142 21.87 -0.57 4.43
N GLN A 143 21.43 -1.07 5.57
CA GLN A 143 20.06 -0.90 6.02
C GLN A 143 19.77 0.60 6.12
N PRO A 144 18.58 1.07 5.76
CA PRO A 144 18.23 2.47 5.88
C PRO A 144 18.40 2.94 7.33
N VAL A 145 19.14 4.03 7.50
CA VAL A 145 19.59 4.52 8.81
C VAL A 145 18.77 5.73 9.23
N PHE A 146 18.32 5.74 10.48
CA PHE A 146 17.75 6.93 11.12
C PHE A 146 18.85 7.68 11.85
N GLU A 147 19.18 8.88 11.38
CA GLU A 147 20.22 9.72 11.99
C GLU A 147 19.59 10.82 12.84
N PRO A 148 20.04 11.03 14.10
CA PRO A 148 19.53 12.10 14.93
C PRO A 148 19.87 13.47 14.32
N VAL A 149 18.91 14.39 14.33
CA VAL A 149 19.10 15.77 13.85
C VAL A 149 19.27 16.69 15.06
N ASP A 150 20.45 17.31 15.18
CA ASP A 150 20.81 18.26 16.24
C ASP A 150 20.79 17.70 17.69
N GLY A 151 20.82 16.37 17.85
CA GLY A 151 20.93 15.70 19.16
C GLY A 151 19.57 15.39 19.83
N PRO A 152 19.56 15.09 21.15
CA PRO A 152 18.33 14.82 21.90
C PRO A 152 17.54 16.09 22.21
N ASP A 153 16.28 15.93 22.64
CA ASP A 153 15.37 17.02 23.00
C ASP A 153 15.11 17.99 21.84
N ARG A 154 14.96 17.43 20.64
CA ARG A 154 14.71 18.15 19.38
C ARG A 154 13.39 17.70 18.78
N ALA A 155 12.53 18.64 18.45
CA ALA A 155 11.36 18.44 17.61
C ALA A 155 11.72 18.76 16.16
N CYS A 156 11.25 17.96 15.22
CA CYS A 156 11.51 18.09 13.78
C CYS A 156 10.74 19.28 13.20
N ARG A 157 11.33 19.98 12.24
CA ARG A 157 10.70 21.11 11.55
C ARG A 157 10.99 21.02 10.05
N GLY A 158 10.17 21.72 9.26
CA GLY A 158 10.35 21.86 7.82
C GLY A 158 11.59 22.71 7.48
N SER A 159 11.41 23.76 6.69
CA SER A 159 12.53 24.58 6.21
C SER A 159 13.16 25.50 7.28
N ARG A 160 12.42 25.82 8.35
CA ARG A 160 12.80 26.78 9.41
C ARG A 160 12.33 26.28 10.77
N ALA A 161 12.89 26.79 11.86
CA ALA A 161 12.55 26.32 13.23
C ALA A 161 11.08 26.57 13.64
N ASP A 162 10.40 27.53 13.01
CA ASP A 162 8.98 27.85 13.20
C ASP A 162 8.05 27.12 12.20
N ASP A 163 8.61 26.35 11.26
CA ASP A 163 7.89 25.66 10.19
C ASP A 163 7.40 24.27 10.64
N ASN A 164 6.19 24.23 11.21
CA ASN A 164 5.57 23.02 11.77
C ASN A 164 4.17 22.75 11.18
N LEU A 165 4.02 22.85 9.86
CA LEU A 165 2.73 22.63 9.22
C LEU A 165 2.27 21.17 9.36
N GLN A 166 0.99 20.98 9.70
CA GLN A 166 0.41 19.66 9.98
C GLN A 166 0.46 18.69 8.78
N ASN A 167 0.58 19.19 7.55
CA ASN A 167 0.67 18.39 6.33
C ASN A 167 2.08 17.85 6.05
N TYR A 168 3.07 18.17 6.87
CA TYR A 168 4.45 17.66 6.71
C TYR A 168 4.66 16.28 7.34
N TYR A 169 3.72 15.83 8.18
CA TYR A 169 3.86 14.59 8.93
C TYR A 169 2.52 13.95 9.28
N ALA A 170 2.53 12.63 9.39
CA ALA A 170 1.44 11.85 9.95
C ALA A 170 1.66 11.61 11.44
N VAL A 171 0.68 11.93 12.29
CA VAL A 171 0.77 11.72 13.74
C VAL A 171 0.19 10.36 14.12
N HIS A 172 0.97 9.55 14.82
CA HIS A 172 0.58 8.28 15.41
C HIS A 172 0.68 8.35 16.94
N VAL A 173 -0.40 8.01 17.61
CA VAL A 173 -0.48 7.92 19.08
C VAL A 173 -0.43 6.46 19.54
N GLY A 174 0.01 6.23 20.78
CA GLY A 174 0.18 4.89 21.34
C GLY A 174 1.37 4.10 20.78
N VAL A 175 2.32 4.77 20.12
CA VAL A 175 3.55 4.15 19.63
C VAL A 175 4.51 4.02 20.80
N GLN A 176 4.69 2.80 21.29
CA GLN A 176 5.34 2.54 22.59
C GLN A 176 6.87 2.58 22.55
N SER A 177 7.48 2.49 21.36
CA SER A 177 8.92 2.50 21.20
C SER A 177 9.37 3.27 19.98
N PHE A 178 10.65 3.67 20.00
CA PHE A 178 11.31 4.33 18.89
C PHE A 178 11.36 3.42 17.66
N GLU A 179 11.60 2.12 17.85
CA GLU A 179 11.65 1.11 16.80
C GLU A 179 10.31 0.98 16.07
N LEU A 180 9.19 0.99 16.81
CA LEU A 180 7.85 1.00 16.19
C LEU A 180 7.58 2.29 15.41
N CYS A 181 8.15 3.42 15.83
CA CYS A 181 8.08 4.66 15.07
C CYS A 181 8.91 4.59 13.78
N GLN A 182 10.11 3.98 13.84
CA GLN A 182 10.93 3.71 12.66
C GLN A 182 10.21 2.79 11.67
N ASP A 183 9.58 1.72 12.13
CA ASP A 183 8.83 0.78 11.28
C ASP A 183 7.69 1.48 10.55
N LYS A 184 6.96 2.37 11.24
CA LYS A 184 5.93 3.20 10.60
C LYS A 184 6.49 4.07 9.48
N CYS A 185 7.64 4.70 9.71
CA CYS A 185 8.32 5.47 8.66
C CYS A 185 8.80 4.59 7.51
N ARG A 186 9.33 3.38 7.76
CA ARG A 186 9.72 2.44 6.70
C ARG A 186 8.55 1.98 5.83
N LEU A 187 7.35 1.90 6.41
CA LEU A 187 6.11 1.55 5.71
C LEU A 187 5.48 2.73 4.96
N GLU A 188 5.87 3.97 5.28
CA GLU A 188 5.36 5.18 4.65
C GLU A 188 6.24 5.54 3.43
N PRO A 189 5.73 5.43 2.19
CA PRO A 189 6.54 5.58 0.98
C PRO A 189 7.26 6.92 0.85
N LEU A 190 6.71 7.97 1.46
CA LEU A 190 7.26 9.32 1.41
C LEU A 190 8.05 9.71 2.66
N CYS A 191 8.32 8.77 3.57
CA CYS A 191 9.00 9.12 4.80
C CYS A 191 10.41 9.69 4.56
N THR A 192 10.68 10.81 5.20
CA THR A 192 11.97 11.50 5.25
C THR A 192 12.55 11.55 6.67
N GLY A 193 11.79 11.13 7.68
CA GLY A 193 12.23 11.06 9.07
C GLY A 193 11.10 10.84 10.07
N ILE A 194 11.46 10.83 11.35
CA ILE A 194 10.52 10.70 12.47
C ILE A 194 10.81 11.71 13.57
N GLU A 195 9.75 12.19 14.20
CA GLU A 195 9.79 12.82 15.52
C GLU A 195 9.16 11.86 16.53
N TYR A 196 9.86 11.51 17.61
CA TYR A 196 9.35 10.56 18.60
C TYR A 196 9.41 11.12 20.02
N ASN A 197 8.30 10.97 20.75
CA ASN A 197 8.17 11.28 22.16
C ASN A 197 7.77 10.02 22.93
N GLY A 198 8.73 9.45 23.66
CA GLY A 198 8.52 8.22 24.42
C GLY A 198 7.58 8.35 25.62
N VAL A 199 7.52 9.53 26.24
CA VAL A 199 6.65 9.78 27.41
C VAL A 199 5.18 9.83 27.02
N ALA A 200 4.88 10.46 25.89
CA ALA A 200 3.52 10.57 25.35
C ALA A 200 3.15 9.37 24.43
N SER A 201 4.09 8.47 24.15
CA SER A 201 3.95 7.41 23.14
C SER A 201 3.44 7.97 21.81
N ARG A 202 4.04 9.09 21.37
CA ARG A 202 3.64 9.84 20.17
C ARG A 202 4.77 9.80 19.14
N CYS A 203 4.42 9.49 17.91
CA CYS A 203 5.33 9.38 16.77
C CYS A 203 4.78 10.24 15.63
N GLU A 204 5.55 11.18 15.11
CA GLU A 204 5.25 11.86 13.85
C GLU A 204 6.14 11.26 12.76
N VAL A 205 5.52 10.76 11.68
CA VAL A 205 6.23 10.28 10.49
C VAL A 205 6.26 11.41 9.47
N TRP A 206 7.44 11.97 9.22
CA TRP A 206 7.64 13.14 8.37
C TRP A 206 7.70 12.75 6.91
N THR A 207 6.79 13.26 6.09
CA THR A 207 6.75 13.06 4.63
C THR A 207 7.39 14.22 3.86
N GLN A 208 7.61 15.35 4.54
CA GLN A 208 8.37 16.49 4.03
C GLN A 208 9.78 16.48 4.64
N GLN A 209 10.80 16.81 3.83
CA GLN A 209 12.19 16.89 4.27
C GLN A 209 12.37 17.74 5.54
N ILE A 210 13.02 17.16 6.55
CA ILE A 210 13.38 17.84 7.80
C ILE A 210 14.58 18.75 7.56
N GLY A 211 14.32 20.05 7.45
CA GLY A 211 15.33 21.08 7.19
C GLY A 211 15.81 21.82 8.44
N ALA A 212 15.05 21.75 9.54
CA ALA A 212 15.37 22.39 10.81
C ALA A 212 14.85 21.58 12.00
N THR A 213 15.25 21.97 13.20
CA THR A 213 14.70 21.45 14.46
C THR A 213 14.53 22.58 15.48
N ILE A 214 13.78 22.34 16.57
CA ILE A 214 13.68 23.24 17.72
C ILE A 214 13.80 22.46 19.03
N ALA A 215 14.36 23.08 20.07
CA ALA A 215 14.53 22.43 21.37
C ALA A 215 13.17 22.20 22.05
N VAL A 216 12.78 20.94 22.24
CA VAL A 216 11.57 20.54 22.97
C VAL A 216 11.91 19.33 23.84
N PRO A 217 11.94 19.47 25.17
CA PRO A 217 12.27 18.38 26.07
C PRO A 217 11.38 17.15 25.88
N GLY A 218 11.98 15.96 25.83
CA GLY A 218 11.29 14.67 25.70
C GLY A 218 10.97 14.24 24.26
N PHE A 219 11.32 15.06 23.26
CA PHE A 219 11.23 14.71 21.85
C PHE A 219 12.61 14.39 21.29
N GLY A 220 12.68 13.48 20.33
CA GLY A 220 13.84 13.42 19.44
C GLY A 220 13.40 13.55 17.98
N CYS A 221 14.32 14.03 17.17
CA CYS A 221 14.14 14.19 15.74
C CYS A 221 15.19 13.36 15.02
N TRP A 222 14.76 12.52 14.07
CA TRP A 222 15.64 11.67 13.29
C TRP A 222 15.30 11.78 11.81
N ARG A 223 16.31 12.02 10.98
CA ARG A 223 16.18 11.98 9.53
C ARG A 223 16.28 10.53 9.06
N TYR A 224 15.33 10.11 8.24
CA TYR A 224 15.38 8.83 7.56
C TYR A 224 16.25 8.97 6.33
N GLN A 225 17.44 8.39 6.38
CA GLN A 225 18.23 8.21 5.18
C GLN A 225 17.81 6.89 4.55
N ALA A 226 16.81 6.96 3.66
CA ALA A 226 16.56 5.88 2.73
C ALA A 226 17.87 5.63 2.00
N VAL A 227 18.52 4.49 2.30
CA VAL A 227 19.75 4.14 1.61
C VAL A 227 19.36 3.98 0.15
N PRO A 228 19.92 4.81 -0.75
CA PRO A 228 19.58 4.71 -2.15
C PRO A 228 19.95 3.31 -2.64
N SER A 229 18.94 2.53 -3.03
CA SER A 229 19.15 1.13 -3.35
C SER A 229 19.56 1.01 -4.81
N PHE A 230 20.79 0.57 -5.02
CA PHE A 230 21.26 0.14 -6.33
C PHE A 230 20.99 -1.36 -6.50
N TYR A 231 20.29 -1.72 -7.56
CA TYR A 231 19.97 -3.10 -7.88
C TYR A 231 20.60 -3.51 -9.21
N PRO A 232 21.14 -4.74 -9.32
CA PRO A 232 21.79 -5.19 -10.54
C PRO A 232 20.80 -5.34 -11.69
N ALA A 233 21.10 -4.72 -12.83
CA ALA A 233 20.32 -4.91 -14.05
C ALA A 233 20.81 -6.17 -14.79
N ASP A 234 19.95 -7.18 -14.91
CA ASP A 234 20.25 -8.50 -15.50
C ASP A 234 21.50 -9.16 -14.87
N GLY A 235 21.55 -9.18 -13.54
CA GLY A 235 22.69 -9.71 -12.77
C GLY A 235 23.84 -8.70 -12.55
N GLY A 236 23.83 -7.59 -13.29
CA GLY A 236 24.67 -6.41 -13.04
C GLY A 236 26.14 -6.57 -13.40
N THR A 237 26.75 -7.73 -13.19
CA THR A 237 28.15 -8.02 -13.53
C THR A 237 28.34 -8.37 -15.01
N ASP A 238 29.38 -7.84 -15.62
CA ASP A 238 29.68 -7.96 -17.06
C ASP A 238 28.51 -7.47 -17.94
N ARG A 239 27.84 -6.42 -17.46
CA ARG A 239 26.71 -5.77 -18.12
C ARG A 239 27.01 -4.29 -18.31
N VAL A 240 26.63 -3.79 -19.48
CA VAL A 240 26.57 -2.36 -19.81
C VAL A 240 25.10 -1.96 -19.91
N CYS A 241 24.76 -0.78 -19.41
CA CYS A 241 23.41 -0.24 -19.35
C CYS A 241 22.96 0.26 -20.71
N ARG A 242 21.68 0.09 -21.03
CA ARG A 242 21.09 0.48 -22.31
C ARG A 242 19.74 1.16 -22.09
N GLY A 243 19.42 2.10 -22.96
CA GLY A 243 18.16 2.84 -22.96
C GLY A 243 17.01 1.98 -23.49
N LEU A 244 16.28 2.49 -24.49
CA LEU A 244 15.02 1.88 -24.96
C LEU A 244 15.18 0.55 -25.72
N THR A 245 16.38 0.24 -26.21
CA THR A 245 16.66 -1.02 -26.91
C THR A 245 18.02 -1.58 -26.49
N ALA A 246 18.27 -2.87 -26.73
CA ALA A 246 19.55 -3.50 -26.38
C ALA A 246 20.79 -2.91 -27.12
N ASP A 247 20.56 -2.24 -28.26
CA ASP A 247 21.61 -1.58 -29.03
C ASP A 247 21.70 -0.06 -28.77
N ASP A 248 20.76 0.50 -28.00
CA ASP A 248 20.77 1.89 -27.59
C ASP A 248 21.83 2.13 -26.50
N ARG A 249 22.98 2.64 -26.93
CA ARG A 249 24.12 2.93 -26.05
C ARG A 249 23.89 4.15 -25.14
N GLY A 250 22.76 4.84 -25.27
CA GLY A 250 22.54 6.15 -24.67
C GLY A 250 23.33 7.22 -25.41
N GLY A 251 22.68 8.35 -25.69
CA GLY A 251 23.35 9.58 -26.09
C GLY A 251 23.93 10.32 -24.89
N SER A 252 24.64 11.42 -25.13
CA SER A 252 25.14 12.31 -24.06
C SER A 252 24.04 12.94 -23.21
N SER A 253 22.77 12.83 -23.61
CA SER A 253 21.59 13.24 -22.85
C SER A 253 21.10 12.18 -21.86
N ASP A 254 21.45 10.91 -22.07
CA ASP A 254 20.90 9.78 -21.30
C ASP A 254 21.72 9.46 -20.06
N PHE A 255 22.98 9.91 -20.03
CA PHE A 255 23.86 9.78 -18.89
C PHE A 255 24.90 10.91 -18.84
N THR A 256 25.42 11.18 -17.64
CA THR A 256 26.64 11.98 -17.45
C THR A 256 27.84 11.04 -17.33
N LEU A 257 28.85 11.22 -18.18
CA LEU A 257 30.10 10.47 -18.12
C LEU A 257 31.08 11.09 -17.11
N HIS A 258 31.61 10.28 -16.21
CA HIS A 258 32.68 10.61 -15.27
C HIS A 258 33.89 9.69 -15.52
N GLU A 259 35.03 10.29 -15.83
CA GLU A 259 36.30 9.58 -16.03
C GLU A 259 37.15 9.58 -14.75
N GLY A 260 38.11 8.66 -14.64
CA GLY A 260 38.96 8.49 -13.45
C GLY A 260 38.27 7.89 -12.22
N VAL A 261 37.03 7.38 -12.35
CA VAL A 261 36.26 6.77 -11.27
C VAL A 261 36.66 5.30 -11.10
N ALA A 262 37.68 5.03 -10.30
CA ALA A 262 38.19 3.67 -10.09
C ALA A 262 37.27 2.77 -9.25
N SER A 263 36.44 3.36 -8.38
CA SER A 263 35.61 2.61 -7.43
C SER A 263 34.12 2.62 -7.80
N LEU A 264 33.48 1.45 -7.76
CA LEU A 264 32.03 1.31 -7.91
C LEU A 264 31.28 2.10 -6.83
N SER A 265 31.77 2.13 -5.59
CA SER A 265 31.14 2.89 -4.51
C SER A 265 31.15 4.40 -4.77
N PHE A 266 32.20 4.90 -5.42
CA PHE A 266 32.28 6.31 -5.81
C PHE A 266 31.34 6.62 -6.98
N CYS A 267 31.19 5.69 -7.93
CA CYS A 267 30.18 5.81 -8.99
C CYS A 267 28.75 5.85 -8.42
N LYS A 268 28.45 4.99 -7.44
CA LYS A 268 27.17 5.01 -6.71
C LYS A 268 26.90 6.34 -6.02
N SER A 269 27.91 6.92 -5.34
CA SER A 269 27.72 8.20 -4.66
C SER A 269 27.49 9.36 -5.62
N LEU A 270 28.11 9.35 -6.81
CA LEU A 270 27.84 10.35 -7.86
C LEU A 270 26.37 10.34 -8.29
N CYS A 271 25.79 9.17 -8.47
CA CYS A 271 24.37 9.00 -8.77
C CYS A 271 23.47 9.37 -7.59
N ALA A 272 23.79 8.91 -6.37
CA ALA A 272 23.02 9.22 -5.17
C ALA A 272 22.98 10.72 -4.84
N ASN A 273 24.07 11.45 -5.10
CA ASN A 273 24.12 12.90 -4.95
C ASN A 273 23.23 13.64 -5.96
N ARG A 274 22.74 12.94 -6.99
CA ARG A 274 21.80 13.45 -8.00
C ARG A 274 20.50 12.63 -7.98
N ALA A 275 20.04 12.23 -6.79
CA ALA A 275 18.94 11.29 -6.66
C ALA A 275 17.64 11.70 -7.38
N SER A 276 17.39 13.00 -7.58
CA SER A 276 16.21 13.50 -8.28
C SER A 276 16.22 13.24 -9.80
N VAL A 277 17.38 12.93 -10.40
CA VAL A 277 17.52 12.69 -11.84
C VAL A 277 18.24 11.39 -12.16
N CYS A 278 18.97 10.80 -11.22
CA CYS A 278 19.65 9.55 -11.48
C CYS A 278 18.66 8.37 -11.54
N THR A 279 18.83 7.50 -12.53
CA THR A 279 18.05 6.27 -12.73
C THR A 279 18.94 5.02 -12.65
N GLY A 280 20.27 5.18 -12.62
CA GLY A 280 21.23 4.11 -12.45
C GLY A 280 22.68 4.50 -12.75
N ILE A 281 23.57 3.51 -12.72
CA ILE A 281 24.98 3.65 -13.07
C ILE A 281 25.49 2.52 -13.96
N GLU A 282 26.41 2.86 -14.85
CA GLU A 282 27.32 1.91 -15.51
C GLU A 282 28.75 2.19 -15.02
N HIS A 283 29.48 1.19 -14.55
CA HIS A 283 30.84 1.36 -14.03
C HIS A 283 31.82 0.37 -14.66
N SER A 284 32.97 0.87 -15.10
CA SER A 284 34.12 0.04 -15.53
C SER A 284 35.37 0.44 -14.75
N PRO A 285 35.82 -0.37 -13.77
CA PRO A 285 37.00 -0.05 -12.98
C PRO A 285 38.28 -0.04 -13.81
N ALA A 286 38.40 -0.93 -14.82
CA ALA A 286 39.59 -1.03 -15.66
C ALA A 286 39.80 0.23 -16.54
N GLN A 287 38.70 0.89 -16.94
CA GLN A 287 38.74 2.12 -17.72
C GLN A 287 38.65 3.38 -16.83
N GLY A 288 38.41 3.22 -15.53
CA GLY A 288 38.05 4.31 -14.63
C GLY A 288 36.80 5.07 -15.11
N ARG A 289 35.85 4.37 -15.73
CA ARG A 289 34.67 4.98 -16.37
C ARG A 289 33.43 4.80 -15.50
N CYS A 290 32.67 5.85 -15.29
CA CYS A 290 31.38 5.82 -14.59
C CYS A 290 30.35 6.63 -15.38
N GLU A 291 29.27 6.01 -15.81
CA GLU A 291 28.12 6.70 -16.39
C GLU A 291 27.02 6.79 -15.35
N VAL A 292 26.59 8.00 -15.06
CA VAL A 292 25.43 8.27 -14.20
C VAL A 292 24.24 8.48 -15.10
N TRP A 293 23.37 7.48 -15.19
CA TRP A 293 22.20 7.49 -16.08
C TRP A 293 21.14 8.44 -15.55
N THR A 294 20.61 9.26 -16.45
CA THR A 294 19.50 10.19 -16.21
C THR A 294 18.21 9.77 -16.92
N SER A 295 18.33 8.90 -17.92
CA SER A 295 17.21 8.22 -18.57
C SER A 295 17.04 6.81 -17.99
N ASN A 296 15.83 6.27 -17.97
CA ASN A 296 15.58 4.92 -17.45
C ASN A 296 16.40 3.84 -18.20
N ILE A 297 16.96 2.89 -17.45
CA ILE A 297 17.71 1.75 -18.00
C ILE A 297 16.73 0.59 -18.24
N PHE A 298 16.25 0.43 -19.47
CA PHE A 298 15.31 -0.64 -19.80
C PHE A 298 16.02 -1.95 -20.18
N HIS A 299 17.21 -1.87 -20.76
CA HIS A 299 17.95 -3.04 -21.23
C HIS A 299 19.39 -3.04 -20.73
N THR A 300 20.06 -4.18 -20.86
CA THR A 300 21.52 -4.27 -20.71
C THR A 300 22.12 -5.18 -21.78
N ARG A 301 23.43 -5.07 -22.01
CA ARG A 301 24.18 -5.92 -22.96
C ARG A 301 25.41 -6.51 -22.27
N ALA A 302 25.80 -7.72 -22.66
CA ALA A 302 26.99 -8.35 -22.11
C ALA A 302 28.26 -7.60 -22.54
N SER A 303 29.11 -7.25 -21.59
CA SER A 303 30.40 -6.60 -21.80
C SER A 303 31.29 -6.84 -20.59
N ALA A 304 32.35 -7.63 -20.76
CA ALA A 304 33.24 -8.01 -19.68
C ALA A 304 33.90 -6.80 -19.00
N GLY A 305 33.94 -6.79 -17.67
CA GLY A 305 34.58 -5.74 -16.87
C GLY A 305 33.71 -4.48 -16.67
N PHE A 306 32.42 -4.56 -16.94
CA PHE A 306 31.44 -3.50 -16.66
C PHE A 306 30.43 -3.96 -15.61
N THR A 307 29.88 -3.02 -14.86
CA THR A 307 28.79 -3.23 -13.91
C THR A 307 27.64 -2.29 -14.23
N CYS A 308 26.43 -2.81 -14.45
CA CYS A 308 25.23 -2.01 -14.65
C CYS A 308 24.27 -2.17 -13.47
N LEU A 309 23.97 -1.07 -12.79
CA LEU A 309 23.03 -1.04 -11.68
C LEU A 309 21.94 0.00 -11.96
N ARG A 310 20.69 -0.34 -11.70
CA ARG A 310 19.61 0.65 -11.63
C ARG A 310 19.58 1.28 -10.26
N PHE A 311 19.11 2.51 -10.19
CA PHE A 311 19.02 3.30 -8.97
C PHE A 311 17.56 3.61 -8.71
N ASP A 312 17.07 3.17 -7.56
CA ASP A 312 15.76 3.58 -7.09
C ASP A 312 15.95 4.70 -6.07
N SER A 313 15.61 5.93 -6.46
CA SER A 313 15.70 7.10 -5.59
C SER A 313 14.60 7.12 -4.53
N TYR A 314 13.53 6.36 -4.76
CA TYR A 314 12.45 6.09 -3.83
C TYR A 314 12.25 4.60 -3.88
N ALA A 315 12.69 3.84 -2.87
CA ALA A 315 12.36 2.42 -2.77
C ALA A 315 10.84 2.23 -2.64
N SER A 316 10.12 2.49 -3.72
CA SER A 316 8.78 2.03 -3.99
C SER A 316 8.93 0.54 -4.08
N THR A 317 8.19 -0.18 -3.24
CA THR A 317 8.16 -1.64 -3.26
C THR A 317 7.39 -2.09 -4.51
N GLU A 318 7.86 -1.73 -5.70
CA GLU A 318 7.36 -2.25 -6.96
C GLU A 318 7.96 -3.64 -7.14
N THR A 319 7.11 -4.62 -6.88
CA THR A 319 7.31 -6.02 -7.24
C THR A 319 7.77 -6.09 -8.69
N SER A 320 8.99 -6.59 -8.91
CA SER A 320 9.59 -6.75 -10.24
C SER A 320 8.61 -7.44 -11.18
N THR A 321 8.05 -6.67 -12.11
CA THR A 321 7.19 -7.19 -13.16
C THR A 321 8.09 -7.91 -14.14
N THR A 322 8.11 -9.25 -14.05
CA THR A 322 8.78 -10.07 -15.05
C THR A 322 8.06 -9.84 -16.37
N THR A 323 8.78 -9.38 -17.39
CA THR A 323 8.25 -9.14 -18.74
C THR A 323 7.88 -10.50 -19.35
N VAL A 324 6.66 -10.96 -19.08
CA VAL A 324 6.05 -12.10 -19.77
C VAL A 324 5.60 -11.61 -21.14
N ALA A 325 6.10 -12.25 -22.20
CA ALA A 325 5.75 -11.91 -23.58
C ALA A 325 4.24 -12.01 -23.77
N ALA A 326 3.59 -10.90 -24.13
CA ALA A 326 2.18 -10.87 -24.50
C ALA A 326 1.97 -11.79 -25.71
N SER A 327 1.28 -12.91 -25.53
CA SER A 327 1.03 -13.88 -26.60
C SER A 327 -0.44 -13.89 -26.97
N GLY A 328 -0.86 -12.89 -27.77
CA GLY A 328 -2.15 -12.91 -28.45
C GLY A 328 -2.63 -11.52 -28.89
N PRO A 329 -3.43 -11.43 -29.97
CA PRO A 329 -3.97 -10.16 -30.49
C PRO A 329 -4.85 -9.40 -29.48
N LEU A 330 -5.28 -10.06 -28.40
CA LEU A 330 -6.11 -9.48 -27.35
C LEU A 330 -5.33 -8.91 -26.17
N GLY A 331 -3.99 -8.97 -26.17
CA GLY A 331 -3.15 -8.40 -25.10
C GLY A 331 -3.44 -9.03 -23.75
N PHE A 332 -3.30 -10.35 -23.62
CA PHE A 332 -3.42 -11.07 -22.35
C PHE A 332 -2.08 -11.64 -21.91
N VAL A 333 -1.93 -11.81 -20.59
CA VAL A 333 -0.75 -12.42 -19.96
C VAL A 333 -1.20 -13.56 -19.05
N ASP A 334 -0.45 -14.67 -19.09
CA ASP A 334 -0.67 -15.86 -18.27
C ASP A 334 0.36 -15.94 -17.13
N GLN A 335 -0.03 -16.51 -15.99
CA GLN A 335 0.83 -16.82 -14.85
C GLN A 335 0.49 -18.17 -14.23
N GLU A 336 1.52 -18.83 -13.71
CA GLU A 336 1.39 -20.11 -13.00
C GLU A 336 1.01 -19.91 -11.52
N GLY A 337 0.39 -20.94 -10.95
CA GLY A 337 0.10 -20.99 -9.50
C GLY A 337 -1.07 -20.11 -9.04
N ALA A 338 -1.86 -19.55 -9.95
CA ALA A 338 -3.03 -18.77 -9.58
C ALA A 338 -4.20 -19.64 -9.05
N SER A 339 -5.03 -19.05 -8.19
CA SER A 339 -6.15 -19.73 -7.53
C SER A 339 -7.25 -20.15 -8.50
N ILE A 340 -7.52 -19.34 -9.54
CA ILE A 340 -8.51 -19.59 -10.58
C ILE A 340 -7.77 -19.73 -11.91
N GLN A 341 -7.76 -20.96 -12.42
CA GLN A 341 -7.20 -21.29 -13.73
C GLN A 341 -8.09 -20.78 -14.86
N VAL A 342 -7.53 -20.59 -16.06
CA VAL A 342 -8.33 -20.29 -17.27
C VAL A 342 -9.37 -21.40 -17.49
N GLY A 343 -10.60 -21.03 -17.85
CA GLY A 343 -11.76 -21.93 -17.86
C GLY A 343 -12.42 -22.14 -16.49
N GLY A 344 -11.80 -21.64 -15.42
CA GLY A 344 -12.37 -21.64 -14.08
C GLY A 344 -13.58 -20.72 -13.94
N GLU A 345 -14.42 -21.02 -12.95
CA GLU A 345 -15.63 -20.27 -12.66
C GLU A 345 -15.33 -19.05 -11.76
N VAL A 346 -15.73 -17.86 -12.21
CA VAL A 346 -15.63 -16.60 -11.45
C VAL A 346 -17.04 -16.10 -11.16
N ARG A 347 -17.39 -16.04 -9.88
CA ARG A 347 -18.65 -15.43 -9.41
C ARG A 347 -18.39 -14.04 -8.89
N LEU A 348 -19.12 -13.07 -9.42
CA LEU A 348 -19.03 -11.66 -9.05
C LEU A 348 -20.17 -11.30 -8.09
N PHE A 349 -19.82 -10.78 -6.92
CA PHE A 349 -20.76 -10.18 -5.98
C PHE A 349 -20.38 -8.71 -5.76
N ALA A 350 -21.11 -7.79 -6.38
CA ALA A 350 -20.91 -6.36 -6.17
C ALA A 350 -21.73 -5.88 -4.97
N VAL A 351 -21.06 -5.30 -3.96
CA VAL A 351 -21.71 -4.59 -2.85
C VAL A 351 -21.30 -3.12 -2.93
N GLY A 352 -22.28 -2.23 -3.12
CA GLY A 352 -22.03 -0.80 -3.23
C GLY A 352 -23.29 0.05 -3.05
N SER A 353 -23.14 1.35 -3.25
CA SER A 353 -24.17 2.36 -2.96
C SER A 353 -25.27 2.41 -4.02
N SER A 354 -26.17 3.39 -3.90
CA SER A 354 -27.23 3.66 -4.89
C SER A 354 -26.72 3.84 -6.32
N ASN A 355 -25.41 4.08 -6.53
CA ASN A 355 -24.80 4.29 -7.84
C ASN A 355 -24.30 2.99 -8.50
N THR A 356 -24.06 1.91 -7.74
CA THR A 356 -23.64 0.62 -8.32
C THR A 356 -24.65 0.10 -9.36
N PRO A 357 -25.97 0.22 -9.16
CA PRO A 357 -26.97 -0.06 -10.21
C PRO A 357 -27.03 0.93 -11.37
N TRP A 358 -26.13 1.91 -11.44
CA TRP A 358 -26.05 2.89 -12.54
C TRP A 358 -24.68 2.91 -13.18
N GLN A 359 -23.82 1.97 -12.79
CA GLN A 359 -22.50 1.80 -13.38
C GLN A 359 -22.45 0.51 -14.17
N THR A 360 -21.76 0.51 -15.31
CA THR A 360 -21.62 -0.69 -16.16
C THR A 360 -20.29 -1.43 -15.98
N TRP A 361 -19.45 -0.99 -15.03
CA TRP A 361 -18.19 -1.69 -14.74
C TRP A 361 -18.38 -3.17 -14.37
N PRO A 362 -19.46 -3.63 -13.69
CA PRO A 362 -19.66 -5.05 -13.44
C PRO A 362 -19.87 -5.85 -14.73
N GLU A 363 -20.63 -5.29 -15.67
CA GLU A 363 -20.84 -5.86 -17.00
C GLU A 363 -19.54 -5.86 -17.81
N GLN A 364 -18.77 -4.77 -17.79
CA GLN A 364 -17.45 -4.70 -18.42
C GLN A 364 -16.47 -5.73 -17.83
N LEU A 365 -16.47 -5.88 -16.50
CA LEU A 365 -15.66 -6.89 -15.81
C LEU A 365 -16.05 -8.31 -16.24
N ASN A 366 -17.35 -8.61 -16.31
CA ASN A 366 -17.84 -9.90 -16.80
C ASN A 366 -17.43 -10.17 -18.25
N LEU A 367 -17.54 -9.18 -19.13
CA LEU A 367 -17.12 -9.29 -20.53
C LEU A 367 -15.61 -9.56 -20.64
N MET A 368 -14.79 -8.81 -19.91
CA MET A 368 -13.34 -8.99 -19.89
C MET A 368 -12.95 -10.37 -19.35
N LEU A 369 -13.58 -10.84 -18.27
CA LEU A 369 -13.37 -12.19 -17.72
C LEU A 369 -13.72 -13.27 -18.76
N ARG A 370 -14.85 -13.14 -19.47
CA ARG A 370 -15.22 -14.07 -20.55
C ARG A 370 -14.21 -14.06 -21.70
N ARG A 371 -13.74 -12.89 -22.12
CA ARG A 371 -12.71 -12.75 -23.18
C ARG A 371 -11.39 -13.41 -22.79
N MET A 372 -11.01 -13.36 -21.52
CA MET A 372 -9.83 -14.06 -21.01
C MET A 372 -10.05 -15.59 -20.90
N GLY A 373 -11.27 -16.08 -21.12
CA GLY A 373 -11.60 -17.50 -21.10
C GLY A 373 -12.09 -18.02 -19.75
N TYR A 374 -12.49 -17.14 -18.82
CA TYR A 374 -13.14 -17.55 -17.58
C TYR A 374 -14.63 -17.81 -17.78
N MET A 375 -15.16 -18.76 -17.02
CA MET A 375 -16.60 -18.98 -16.93
C MET A 375 -17.21 -17.99 -15.95
N THR A 376 -18.07 -17.10 -16.42
CA THR A 376 -18.90 -16.24 -15.55
C THR A 376 -20.34 -16.75 -15.60
N PRO A 377 -20.75 -17.58 -14.62
CA PRO A 377 -22.08 -18.17 -14.64
C PRO A 377 -23.11 -17.06 -14.45
N VAL A 378 -24.26 -17.22 -15.09
CA VAL A 378 -25.40 -16.35 -14.86
C VAL A 378 -25.86 -16.56 -13.43
N ILE A 379 -25.62 -15.57 -12.58
CA ILE A 379 -26.16 -15.56 -11.23
C ILE A 379 -27.59 -15.04 -11.38
N ILE A 380 -28.57 -15.87 -11.00
CA ILE A 380 -29.95 -15.43 -10.90
C ILE A 380 -30.00 -14.39 -9.79
N ILE A 381 -30.11 -13.13 -10.18
CA ILE A 381 -30.36 -12.06 -9.24
C ILE A 381 -31.74 -12.33 -8.64
N LYS A 382 -31.80 -12.51 -7.31
CA LYS A 382 -33.06 -12.73 -6.59
C LYS A 382 -33.87 -11.43 -6.41
N HIS A 383 -33.56 -10.40 -7.21
CA HIS A 383 -34.22 -9.11 -7.17
C HIS A 383 -35.51 -9.24 -7.99
N PRO A 384 -36.69 -8.94 -7.42
CA PRO A 384 -37.96 -9.09 -8.13
C PRO A 384 -38.03 -8.23 -9.40
N ASP A 385 -37.31 -7.09 -9.44
CA ASP A 385 -37.19 -6.24 -10.64
C ASP A 385 -35.91 -6.45 -11.46
N SER A 386 -35.04 -7.40 -11.11
CA SER A 386 -33.93 -7.71 -12.01
C SER A 386 -34.53 -8.37 -13.23
N ARG A 387 -34.55 -7.62 -14.33
CA ARG A 387 -34.85 -8.20 -15.62
C ARG A 387 -33.57 -8.82 -16.12
N MET A 388 -33.66 -9.99 -16.78
CA MET A 388 -32.52 -10.49 -17.54
C MET A 388 -32.07 -9.46 -18.60
N GLN A 389 -32.97 -8.56 -19.03
CA GLN A 389 -32.72 -7.50 -19.99
C GLN A 389 -33.48 -6.21 -19.61
N ALA A 390 -32.84 -5.05 -19.68
CA ALA A 390 -33.51 -3.76 -19.46
C ALA A 390 -34.57 -3.52 -20.56
N THR A 391 -35.81 -3.18 -20.21
CA THR A 391 -36.84 -2.89 -21.23
C THR A 391 -36.75 -1.51 -21.85
N ASN A 392 -36.07 -0.58 -21.17
CA ASN A 392 -35.89 0.81 -21.59
C ASN A 392 -34.44 1.28 -21.39
N ALA A 393 -33.45 0.38 -21.47
CA ALA A 393 -32.14 0.88 -21.87
C ALA A 393 -32.34 1.53 -23.24
N PRO A 394 -31.79 2.73 -23.52
CA PRO A 394 -31.71 3.20 -24.89
C PRO A 394 -31.17 2.03 -25.73
N VAL A 395 -31.94 1.58 -26.71
CA VAL A 395 -31.46 0.61 -27.71
C VAL A 395 -30.30 1.22 -28.50
N CYS A 396 -30.17 2.55 -28.40
CA CYS A 396 -29.03 3.36 -28.81
C CYS A 396 -27.80 2.94 -27.99
N ASP A 397 -26.90 2.20 -28.65
CA ASP A 397 -25.55 1.91 -28.17
C ASP A 397 -25.40 1.00 -26.95
N ASP A 398 -26.16 -0.09 -26.93
CA ASP A 398 -25.52 -1.32 -26.49
C ASP A 398 -24.36 -1.60 -27.44
N ASN A 399 -23.12 -1.40 -26.97
CA ASN A 399 -21.98 -2.03 -27.62
C ASN A 399 -22.40 -3.49 -27.84
N GLY A 400 -22.53 -3.93 -29.10
CA GLY A 400 -23.11 -5.24 -29.44
C GLY A 400 -22.45 -6.40 -28.69
N GLU A 401 -21.25 -6.17 -28.19
CA GLU A 401 -20.49 -7.04 -27.30
C GLU A 401 -21.16 -7.32 -25.94
N LEU A 402 -21.88 -6.35 -25.35
CA LEU A 402 -22.63 -6.57 -24.11
C LEU A 402 -23.89 -7.41 -24.32
N SER A 403 -24.38 -7.55 -25.57
CA SER A 403 -25.45 -8.49 -25.89
C SER A 403 -25.00 -9.95 -25.72
N LEU A 404 -23.69 -10.21 -25.69
CA LEU A 404 -23.11 -11.53 -25.40
C LEU A 404 -23.17 -11.90 -23.91
N LEU A 405 -23.50 -10.95 -23.04
CA LEU A 405 -23.65 -11.20 -21.62
C LEU A 405 -25.08 -11.66 -21.33
N GLU A 406 -25.18 -12.85 -20.78
CA GLU A 406 -26.44 -13.41 -20.25
C GLU A 406 -26.69 -12.96 -18.79
N THR A 407 -25.77 -12.18 -18.20
CA THR A 407 -25.89 -11.69 -16.83
C THR A 407 -26.95 -10.59 -16.78
N PRO A 408 -27.85 -10.59 -15.76
CA PRO A 408 -28.85 -9.54 -15.66
C PRO A 408 -28.17 -8.19 -15.48
N ARG A 409 -28.59 -7.19 -16.25
CA ARG A 409 -28.02 -5.85 -16.15
C ARG A 409 -28.43 -5.22 -14.84
N ILE A 410 -27.43 -4.86 -14.06
CA ILE A 410 -27.62 -4.16 -12.79
C ILE A 410 -27.63 -2.66 -13.08
N GLY A 411 -26.81 -2.22 -14.05
CA GLY A 411 -26.73 -0.86 -14.56
C GLY A 411 -27.94 -0.40 -15.38
N LYS A 412 -28.60 0.69 -14.97
CA LYS A 412 -29.35 1.55 -15.90
C LYS A 412 -28.35 2.44 -16.64
N VAL A 413 -28.35 2.38 -17.97
CA VAL A 413 -27.58 3.29 -18.83
C VAL A 413 -27.93 4.73 -18.46
N GLY A 414 -26.93 5.54 -18.08
CA GLY A 414 -27.13 6.83 -17.45
C GLY A 414 -25.84 7.64 -17.30
N TRP A 415 -25.90 8.76 -16.56
CA TRP A 415 -24.95 9.89 -16.51
C TRP A 415 -23.45 9.59 -16.27
N SER A 416 -23.05 8.33 -16.03
CA SER A 416 -21.68 7.93 -15.69
C SER A 416 -21.07 6.92 -16.67
N SER A 417 -21.85 6.45 -17.64
CA SER A 417 -21.45 5.37 -18.52
C SER A 417 -20.87 5.93 -19.82
N TRP A 418 -19.59 6.34 -19.77
CA TRP A 418 -18.83 6.88 -20.91
C TRP A 418 -18.80 5.94 -22.13
N GLY A 419 -19.14 4.65 -21.95
CA GLY A 419 -19.33 3.68 -23.03
C GLY A 419 -20.67 3.75 -23.77
N PHE A 420 -21.59 4.65 -23.39
CA PHE A 420 -22.95 4.79 -23.95
C PHE A 420 -23.22 6.20 -24.46
N ALA A 421 -22.17 6.86 -24.91
CA ALA A 421 -22.26 8.26 -25.22
C ALA A 421 -22.98 8.47 -26.55
N PHE A 422 -23.94 9.41 -26.55
CA PHE A 422 -24.85 9.64 -27.67
C PHE A 422 -24.10 10.08 -28.94
N GLU A 423 -24.10 9.26 -29.98
CA GLU A 423 -23.54 9.61 -31.30
C GLU A 423 -24.29 10.79 -31.96
N SER A 424 -25.50 11.15 -31.50
CA SER A 424 -26.19 12.38 -31.92
C SER A 424 -27.21 12.95 -30.91
N LYS A 425 -27.55 14.24 -31.10
CA LYS A 425 -28.53 14.99 -30.28
C LYS A 425 -29.98 14.53 -30.43
N ASP A 426 -30.27 13.70 -31.42
CA ASP A 426 -31.64 13.32 -31.82
C ASP A 426 -32.10 11.96 -31.22
N ASP A 427 -31.23 11.27 -30.46
CA ASP A 427 -31.37 9.83 -30.19
C ASP A 427 -32.23 9.40 -28.98
N CYS A 428 -33.00 10.28 -28.32
CA CYS A 428 -33.81 9.87 -27.15
C CYS A 428 -35.15 10.61 -26.99
N GLY A 429 -36.25 9.95 -27.38
CA GLY A 429 -37.62 10.39 -27.12
C GLY A 429 -38.21 9.83 -25.80
N ASN A 430 -38.61 10.74 -24.91
CA ASN A 430 -39.58 10.62 -23.80
C ASN A 430 -39.83 9.24 -23.15
N SER A 431 -39.38 9.05 -21.90
CA SER A 431 -40.14 8.25 -20.94
C SER A 431 -39.96 8.71 -19.48
N LYS A 432 -41.10 9.02 -18.84
CA LYS A 432 -41.28 9.21 -17.38
C LYS A 432 -41.95 7.95 -16.82
N GLY A 433 -41.59 7.50 -15.61
CA GLY A 433 -42.42 6.51 -14.88
C GLY A 433 -41.70 5.70 -13.80
N ASP A 434 -41.67 6.28 -12.59
CA ASP A 434 -41.76 5.77 -11.21
C ASP A 434 -41.16 4.44 -10.71
N ALA A 435 -40.68 4.54 -9.46
CA ALA A 435 -40.08 3.51 -8.61
C ALA A 435 -40.86 3.46 -7.30
N GLN A 436 -41.82 2.55 -7.17
CA GLN A 436 -42.58 2.33 -5.94
C GLN A 436 -42.88 0.83 -5.85
N HIS A 437 -42.67 0.24 -4.66
CA HIS A 437 -42.99 -1.15 -4.25
C HIS A 437 -41.82 -2.14 -4.16
N SER A 438 -40.82 -1.85 -3.32
CA SER A 438 -39.99 -2.93 -2.79
C SER A 438 -39.85 -2.83 -1.28
N GLN A 439 -39.57 -3.98 -0.66
CA GLN A 439 -39.37 -4.19 0.77
C GLN A 439 -38.04 -4.97 0.94
N VAL A 440 -36.95 -4.19 1.13
CA VAL A 440 -35.67 -4.36 1.89
C VAL A 440 -35.00 -5.77 1.93
N THR A 441 -33.68 -5.99 1.86
CA THR A 441 -32.50 -5.24 2.34
C THR A 441 -31.31 -5.38 1.38
N VAL A 442 -30.83 -4.25 0.87
CA VAL A 442 -29.49 -4.04 0.29
C VAL A 442 -28.61 -3.51 1.41
N LEU A 443 -27.53 -4.22 1.76
CA LEU A 443 -26.53 -3.67 2.68
C LEU A 443 -25.52 -2.87 1.88
N SER A 444 -25.90 -1.61 1.69
CA SER A 444 -25.13 -0.49 1.16
C SER A 444 -23.89 -0.24 2.01
N ASN A 445 -22.80 0.13 1.34
CA ASN A 445 -21.90 1.11 1.90
C ASN A 445 -21.34 2.05 0.82
N TRP A 446 -21.24 3.29 1.25
CA TRP A 446 -21.28 4.51 0.46
C TRP A 446 -19.91 4.94 0.00
N ILE A 447 -19.77 5.20 -1.30
CA ILE A 447 -18.91 6.24 -1.84
C ILE A 447 -19.61 6.74 -3.14
N ASN A 448 -19.44 8.03 -3.45
CA ASN A 448 -19.37 8.58 -4.82
C ASN A 448 -20.48 9.42 -5.45
N ASP A 449 -21.10 10.30 -4.69
CA ASP A 449 -20.93 11.71 -5.05
C ASP A 449 -21.29 12.65 -3.88
N ASN A 450 -20.63 13.81 -3.88
CA ASN A 450 -21.14 14.97 -3.16
C ASN A 450 -22.51 15.46 -3.70
N LYS A 451 -23.09 14.83 -4.73
CA LYS A 451 -24.39 15.17 -5.33
C LYS A 451 -25.58 14.47 -4.67
N GLN A 452 -25.43 13.60 -3.68
CA GLN A 452 -26.54 13.29 -2.76
C GLN A 452 -27.02 14.56 -2.05
N ARG A 453 -26.11 15.54 -1.83
CA ARG A 453 -26.47 16.90 -1.38
C ARG A 453 -27.31 17.66 -2.42
N HIS A 454 -27.25 17.26 -3.69
CA HIS A 454 -27.99 17.86 -4.82
C HIS A 454 -29.23 17.06 -5.22
N ALA A 455 -29.32 15.79 -4.85
CA ALA A 455 -30.52 14.99 -5.03
C ALA A 455 -31.59 15.45 -4.02
N GLN A 456 -32.55 16.26 -4.49
CA GLN A 456 -33.70 16.67 -3.69
C GLN A 456 -34.62 15.49 -3.26
N ASN A 457 -34.34 14.28 -3.76
CA ASN A 457 -35.10 13.06 -3.51
C ASN A 457 -34.29 12.10 -2.62
N VAL A 458 -34.20 12.39 -1.32
CA VAL A 458 -33.57 11.49 -0.34
C VAL A 458 -34.63 10.52 0.17
N CYS A 459 -35.19 9.66 -0.70
CA CYS A 459 -36.26 8.73 -0.30
C CYS A 459 -35.78 7.27 -0.41
N PHE A 460 -35.99 6.48 0.65
CA PHE A 460 -35.89 5.01 0.64
C PHE A 460 -37.22 4.47 1.16
N ASP A 461 -37.84 3.53 0.44
CA ASP A 461 -39.22 3.07 0.67
C ASP A 461 -40.29 4.18 0.74
N GLY A 462 -40.04 5.31 0.06
CA GLY A 462 -40.97 6.44 0.02
C GLY A 462 -40.93 7.35 1.26
N GLU A 463 -40.01 7.09 2.22
CA GLU A 463 -39.77 7.98 3.35
C GLU A 463 -38.48 8.76 3.18
N ALA A 464 -38.51 10.03 3.58
CA ALA A 464 -37.34 10.91 3.57
C ALA A 464 -36.32 10.38 4.59
N ILE A 465 -35.14 9.94 4.12
CA ILE A 465 -34.08 9.50 5.02
C ILE A 465 -33.46 10.75 5.65
N ASP A 466 -33.56 10.87 6.97
CA ASP A 466 -32.81 11.87 7.73
C ASP A 466 -31.31 11.66 7.50
N PRO A 467 -30.53 12.69 7.11
CA PRO A 467 -29.07 12.61 6.97
C PRO A 467 -28.34 11.91 8.12
N VAL A 468 -28.95 11.91 9.32
CA VAL A 468 -28.43 11.27 10.54
C VAL A 468 -28.47 9.73 10.51
N ALA A 469 -29.23 9.08 9.61
CA ALA A 469 -29.25 7.62 9.47
C ALA A 469 -28.09 7.05 8.61
N SER A 470 -27.14 7.88 8.21
CA SER A 470 -25.90 7.43 7.58
C SER A 470 -24.81 7.18 8.64
N THR A 471 -24.36 5.94 8.79
CA THR A 471 -23.22 5.58 9.65
C THR A 471 -21.94 5.57 8.84
N ALA A 472 -20.88 6.24 9.31
CA ALA A 472 -19.55 6.13 8.73
C ALA A 472 -19.00 4.70 8.95
N ILE A 473 -18.47 4.06 7.91
CA ILE A 473 -17.86 2.73 8.04
C ILE A 473 -16.36 2.88 8.19
N THR A 474 -15.93 2.99 9.44
CA THR A 474 -14.51 2.97 9.77
C THR A 474 -13.80 1.76 9.17
N VAL A 475 -12.47 1.84 9.01
CA VAL A 475 -11.63 0.68 8.65
C VAL A 475 -11.97 -0.52 9.54
N HIS A 476 -12.18 -0.29 10.83
CA HIS A 476 -12.58 -1.34 11.77
C HIS A 476 -13.89 -2.03 11.38
N ASN A 477 -14.94 -1.28 11.05
CA ASN A 477 -16.21 -1.87 10.63
C ASN A 477 -16.08 -2.64 9.31
N LEU A 478 -15.25 -2.15 8.39
CA LEU A 478 -14.93 -2.89 7.16
C LEU A 478 -14.25 -4.23 7.45
N LYS A 479 -13.28 -4.25 8.37
CA LYS A 479 -12.66 -5.52 8.80
C LYS A 479 -13.70 -6.50 9.32
N LEU A 480 -14.62 -6.05 10.18
CA LEU A 480 -15.67 -6.91 10.71
C LEU A 480 -16.56 -7.50 9.61
N ILE A 481 -16.87 -6.71 8.56
CA ILE A 481 -17.63 -7.19 7.39
C ILE A 481 -16.82 -8.25 6.63
N ILE A 482 -15.55 -7.98 6.35
CA ILE A 482 -14.65 -8.89 5.63
C ILE A 482 -14.47 -10.19 6.42
N ASP A 483 -14.18 -10.08 7.73
CA ASP A 483 -14.06 -11.22 8.63
C ASP A 483 -15.34 -12.05 8.65
N ALA A 484 -16.52 -11.42 8.66
CA ALA A 484 -17.79 -12.14 8.60
C ALA A 484 -18.00 -12.85 7.25
N ILE A 485 -17.53 -12.28 6.14
CA ILE A 485 -17.52 -12.94 4.82
C ILE A 485 -16.58 -14.15 4.84
N HIS A 486 -15.35 -13.98 5.33
CA HIS A 486 -14.34 -15.05 5.38
C HIS A 486 -14.68 -16.15 6.38
N GLN A 487 -15.33 -15.83 7.51
CA GLN A 487 -15.86 -16.82 8.44
C GLN A 487 -16.92 -17.73 7.78
N ARG A 488 -17.69 -17.20 6.83
CA ARG A 488 -18.65 -17.99 6.05
C ARG A 488 -17.98 -18.76 4.93
N ASN A 489 -16.98 -18.16 4.27
CA ASN A 489 -16.19 -18.81 3.24
C ASN A 489 -14.82 -18.14 3.10
N ALA A 490 -13.80 -18.78 3.68
CA ALA A 490 -12.43 -18.28 3.67
C ALA A 490 -11.80 -18.23 2.27
N ALA A 491 -12.37 -18.94 1.29
CA ALA A 491 -11.92 -18.91 -0.11
C ALA A 491 -12.49 -17.73 -0.91
N VAL A 492 -13.27 -16.84 -0.28
CA VAL A 492 -13.75 -15.62 -0.94
C VAL A 492 -12.63 -14.60 -1.00
N VAL A 493 -12.37 -14.08 -2.19
CA VAL A 493 -11.50 -12.91 -2.35
C VAL A 493 -12.35 -11.66 -2.24
N VAL A 494 -11.99 -10.76 -1.33
CA VAL A 494 -12.66 -9.47 -1.15
C VAL A 494 -11.84 -8.36 -1.79
N ALA A 495 -12.39 -7.73 -2.82
CA ALA A 495 -11.79 -6.56 -3.45
C ALA A 495 -12.40 -5.26 -2.88
N VAL A 496 -11.57 -4.45 -2.22
CA VAL A 496 -11.94 -3.13 -1.70
C VAL A 496 -11.45 -2.07 -2.66
N MET A 497 -12.37 -1.30 -3.22
CA MET A 497 -12.06 -0.33 -4.27
C MET A 497 -11.70 1.03 -3.66
N ALA A 498 -10.71 1.69 -4.24
CA ALA A 498 -10.31 3.04 -3.84
C ALA A 498 -11.45 4.06 -4.01
N LEU A 499 -11.44 5.11 -3.20
CA LEU A 499 -12.20 6.35 -3.38
C LEU A 499 -11.60 7.13 -4.57
N TYR A 500 -12.45 7.75 -5.41
CA TYR A 500 -11.99 8.71 -6.40
C TYR A 500 -12.24 10.16 -5.94
N PRO A 501 -11.43 11.14 -6.39
CA PRO A 501 -11.60 12.54 -6.02
C PRO A 501 -12.90 13.12 -6.58
N ASP A 502 -13.50 14.07 -5.87
CA ASP A 502 -14.72 14.73 -6.36
C ASP A 502 -14.47 15.35 -7.74
N ALA A 503 -15.45 15.21 -8.63
CA ALA A 503 -15.44 15.84 -9.95
C ALA A 503 -16.63 16.80 -10.09
N SER A 504 -16.36 18.01 -10.57
CA SER A 504 -17.37 19.01 -10.92
C SER A 504 -17.37 19.18 -12.44
N GLY A 505 -18.13 18.33 -13.13
CA GLY A 505 -18.07 18.22 -14.59
C GLY A 505 -16.81 17.45 -15.02
N PRO A 506 -16.07 17.90 -16.05
CA PRO A 506 -14.84 17.23 -16.49
C PRO A 506 -13.64 17.51 -15.55
N LEU A 507 -13.79 18.43 -14.60
CA LEU A 507 -12.69 18.88 -13.75
C LEU A 507 -12.71 18.17 -12.40
N LEU A 508 -11.54 17.67 -12.00
CA LEU A 508 -11.27 17.23 -10.64
C LEU A 508 -11.28 18.44 -9.70
N VAL A 509 -11.86 18.27 -8.52
CA VAL A 509 -11.74 19.24 -7.44
C VAL A 509 -10.39 19.01 -6.78
N GLU A 510 -9.36 19.77 -7.20
CA GLU A 510 -7.97 19.63 -6.73
C GLU A 510 -7.86 19.54 -5.20
N GLY A 511 -8.67 20.33 -4.48
CA GLY A 511 -8.72 20.32 -3.01
C GLY A 511 -9.14 18.99 -2.36
N THR A 512 -9.63 18.03 -3.14
CA THR A 512 -9.99 16.69 -2.65
C THR A 512 -8.95 15.62 -2.95
N LEU A 513 -7.97 15.89 -3.83
CA LEU A 513 -7.01 14.88 -4.28
C LEU A 513 -6.19 14.30 -3.12
N GLN A 514 -5.60 15.16 -2.29
CA GLN A 514 -4.79 14.73 -1.17
C GLN A 514 -5.63 13.98 -0.13
N LEU A 515 -6.79 14.53 0.24
CA LEU A 515 -7.69 13.88 1.20
C LEU A 515 -8.11 12.47 0.73
N VAL A 516 -8.46 12.33 -0.55
CA VAL A 516 -8.81 11.03 -1.12
C VAL A 516 -7.63 10.08 -1.13
N ALA A 517 -6.43 10.55 -1.48
CA ALA A 517 -5.21 9.75 -1.41
C ALA A 517 -4.93 9.28 0.03
N ASP A 518 -5.05 10.17 1.01
CA ASP A 518 -4.85 9.86 2.44
C ASP A 518 -5.86 8.83 2.93
N ILE A 519 -7.15 8.98 2.57
CA ILE A 519 -8.20 8.01 2.91
C ILE A 519 -7.90 6.65 2.29
N ASN A 520 -7.54 6.61 1.00
CA ASN A 520 -7.20 5.37 0.30
C ASN A 520 -6.00 4.68 0.93
N ASN A 521 -4.96 5.42 1.29
CA ASN A 521 -3.79 4.89 1.97
C ASN A 521 -4.14 4.35 3.36
N ALA A 522 -4.96 5.08 4.13
CA ALA A 522 -5.42 4.62 5.44
C ALA A 522 -6.27 3.35 5.36
N VAL A 523 -7.15 3.23 4.37
CA VAL A 523 -7.94 2.01 4.12
C VAL A 523 -7.03 0.87 3.70
N LYS A 524 -6.11 1.09 2.74
CA LYS A 524 -5.16 0.09 2.27
C LYS A 524 -4.30 -0.45 3.42
N LEU A 525 -3.66 0.43 4.19
CA LEU A 525 -2.88 0.05 5.37
C LEU A 525 -3.75 -0.64 6.42
N GLY A 526 -4.98 -0.16 6.58
CA GLY A 526 -5.99 -0.77 7.41
C GLY A 526 -6.23 -2.23 7.06
N LEU A 527 -6.35 -2.56 5.78
CA LEU A 527 -6.66 -3.91 5.30
C LEU A 527 -5.44 -4.83 5.17
N ASP A 528 -4.24 -4.30 5.39
CA ASP A 528 -3.01 -5.06 5.27
C ASP A 528 -3.01 -6.28 6.21
N GLY A 529 -2.49 -7.40 5.70
CA GLY A 529 -2.45 -8.68 6.40
C GLY A 529 -3.77 -9.45 6.50
N ILE A 530 -4.91 -8.92 6.02
CA ILE A 530 -6.16 -9.68 5.98
C ILE A 530 -6.12 -10.64 4.78
N PRO A 531 -6.19 -11.98 5.01
CA PRO A 531 -6.04 -12.95 3.94
C PRO A 531 -7.16 -12.79 2.91
N ASN A 532 -6.86 -13.05 1.64
CA ASN A 532 -7.84 -12.96 0.54
C ASN A 532 -8.59 -11.62 0.51
N THR A 533 -7.93 -10.53 0.89
CA THR A 533 -8.44 -9.16 0.76
C THR A 533 -7.47 -8.35 -0.09
N ILE A 534 -7.98 -7.68 -1.12
CA ILE A 534 -7.17 -6.91 -2.04
C ILE A 534 -7.70 -5.47 -2.08
N PHE A 535 -6.79 -4.50 -2.06
CA PHE A 535 -7.15 -3.10 -2.28
C PHE A 535 -6.91 -2.74 -3.74
N VAL A 536 -7.98 -2.37 -4.45
CA VAL A 536 -7.95 -2.03 -5.87
C VAL A 536 -7.77 -0.53 -6.01
N ASN A 537 -6.54 -0.13 -6.33
CA ASN A 537 -6.23 1.25 -6.65
C ASN A 537 -6.60 1.56 -8.11
N TYR A 538 -7.22 2.71 -8.35
CA TYR A 538 -7.51 3.20 -9.69
C TYR A 538 -7.52 4.74 -9.68
N THR A 539 -7.12 5.34 -10.81
CA THR A 539 -6.91 6.79 -10.92
C THR A 539 -7.94 7.42 -11.86
N PHE A 540 -8.38 8.65 -11.55
CA PHE A 540 -9.24 9.46 -12.42
C PHE A 540 -8.44 9.99 -13.64
N PRO A 541 -9.04 10.17 -14.84
CA PRO A 541 -10.46 10.01 -15.21
C PRO A 541 -10.96 8.57 -15.18
N VAL A 542 -12.12 8.36 -14.52
CA VAL A 542 -12.72 7.03 -14.37
C VAL A 542 -13.70 6.76 -15.50
N GLY A 543 -13.22 6.04 -16.51
CA GLY A 543 -14.10 5.22 -17.33
C GLY A 543 -14.42 3.92 -16.57
N GLU A 544 -15.66 3.44 -16.69
CA GLU A 544 -16.09 2.16 -16.09
C GLU A 544 -15.22 0.98 -16.53
N ARG A 545 -14.68 1.06 -17.76
CA ARG A 545 -13.71 0.12 -18.31
C ARG A 545 -12.39 0.11 -17.53
N LEU A 546 -11.86 1.28 -17.17
CA LEU A 546 -10.61 1.39 -16.41
C LEU A 546 -10.77 0.79 -15.02
N LEU A 547 -11.96 0.92 -14.44
CA LEU A 547 -12.31 0.31 -13.17
C LEU A 547 -12.29 -1.22 -13.27
N ALA A 548 -12.95 -1.79 -14.28
CA ALA A 548 -12.90 -3.22 -14.55
C ALA A 548 -11.46 -3.72 -14.81
N ALA A 549 -10.66 -2.96 -15.57
CA ALA A 549 -9.27 -3.29 -15.85
C ALA A 549 -8.40 -3.26 -14.58
N ALA A 550 -8.58 -2.27 -13.69
CA ALA A 550 -7.87 -2.18 -12.42
C ALA A 550 -8.21 -3.35 -11.48
N ILE A 551 -9.47 -3.79 -11.47
CA ILE A 551 -9.91 -4.98 -10.73
C ILE A 551 -9.19 -6.23 -11.26
N ILE A 552 -9.17 -6.43 -12.59
CA ILE A 552 -8.49 -7.59 -13.19
C ILE A 552 -6.99 -7.56 -12.92
N ASP A 553 -6.34 -6.41 -13.07
CA ASP A 553 -4.92 -6.22 -12.78
C ASP A 553 -4.62 -6.59 -11.32
N SER A 554 -5.43 -6.11 -10.37
CA SER A 554 -5.26 -6.42 -8.95
C SER A 554 -5.45 -7.91 -8.67
N LEU A 555 -6.50 -8.54 -9.23
CA LEU A 555 -6.74 -9.98 -9.08
C LEU A 555 -5.63 -10.82 -9.74
N TYR A 556 -5.05 -10.35 -10.84
CA TYR A 556 -3.93 -11.01 -11.50
C TYR A 556 -2.67 -10.88 -10.63
N ARG A 557 -2.25 -9.69 -10.20
CA ARG A 557 -1.05 -9.51 -9.36
C ARG A 557 -1.07 -10.37 -8.08
N GLU A 558 -2.25 -10.50 -7.47
CA GLU A 558 -2.46 -11.29 -6.26
C GLU A 558 -2.63 -12.80 -6.53
N LYS A 559 -2.32 -13.28 -7.75
CA LYS A 559 -2.44 -14.68 -8.17
C LYS A 559 -3.83 -15.26 -7.92
N VAL A 560 -4.87 -14.45 -8.02
CA VAL A 560 -6.25 -14.94 -7.99
C VAL A 560 -6.63 -15.46 -9.37
N LEU A 561 -6.25 -14.76 -10.44
CA LEU A 561 -6.55 -15.09 -11.83
C LEU A 561 -5.29 -15.58 -12.58
N ALA A 562 -5.34 -16.75 -13.22
CA ALA A 562 -4.19 -17.30 -13.99
C ALA A 562 -3.87 -16.52 -15.26
N ARG A 563 -4.82 -15.73 -15.75
CA ARG A 563 -4.73 -14.84 -16.91
C ARG A 563 -5.24 -13.45 -16.57
N GLY A 564 -4.48 -12.44 -16.95
CA GLY A 564 -4.80 -11.03 -16.78
C GLY A 564 -4.70 -10.24 -18.08
N LEU A 565 -4.94 -8.94 -17.95
CA LEU A 565 -4.73 -7.97 -19.02
C LEU A 565 -3.24 -7.63 -19.12
N ALA A 566 -2.72 -7.58 -20.33
CA ALA A 566 -1.42 -6.98 -20.58
C ALA A 566 -1.63 -5.47 -20.54
N LEU A 567 -1.26 -4.82 -19.44
CA LEU A 567 -1.45 -3.38 -19.27
C LEU A 567 -0.12 -2.65 -19.42
N ALA A 568 -0.10 -1.62 -20.26
CA ALA A 568 1.04 -0.72 -20.34
C ALA A 568 1.14 0.18 -19.09
N ASP A 569 2.21 0.97 -19.02
CA ASP A 569 2.38 1.97 -17.98
C ASP A 569 1.28 3.06 -18.08
N PRO A 570 0.56 3.36 -16.97
CA PRO A 570 -0.54 4.31 -16.99
C PRO A 570 -0.13 5.73 -17.40
N THR A 571 1.08 6.17 -17.08
CA THR A 571 1.55 7.54 -17.37
C THR A 571 1.70 7.78 -18.86
N THR A 572 1.99 6.72 -19.62
CA THR A 572 2.18 6.81 -21.08
C THR A 572 0.90 6.67 -21.90
N CYS A 573 -0.11 6.00 -21.34
CA CYS A 573 -1.26 5.50 -22.11
C CYS A 573 -2.61 6.11 -21.72
N LEU A 574 -2.78 6.55 -20.47
CA LEU A 574 -4.09 6.92 -19.93
C LEU A 574 -4.79 8.03 -20.74
N ALA A 575 -4.04 9.05 -21.18
CA ALA A 575 -4.57 10.22 -21.88
C ALA A 575 -4.41 10.16 -23.42
N ARG A 576 -4.00 9.02 -23.97
CA ARG A 576 -3.79 8.87 -25.43
C ARG A 576 -5.14 8.75 -26.15
N ALA A 577 -5.38 9.64 -27.10
CA ALA A 577 -6.61 9.68 -27.91
C ALA A 577 -6.45 9.08 -29.33
N ASP A 578 -5.20 8.81 -29.75
CA ASP A 578 -4.84 8.27 -31.06
C ASP A 578 -4.99 6.74 -31.10
N CYS A 579 -6.21 6.27 -30.83
CA CYS A 579 -6.50 4.87 -30.52
C CYS A 579 -6.00 3.88 -31.56
N GLU A 580 -6.16 4.16 -32.86
CA GLU A 580 -5.71 3.27 -33.94
C GLU A 580 -4.19 3.00 -33.94
N ALA A 581 -3.40 3.90 -33.35
CA ALA A 581 -1.95 3.76 -33.25
C ALA A 581 -1.48 3.10 -31.94
N LEU A 582 -2.40 2.85 -30.99
CA LEU A 582 -2.06 2.28 -29.70
C LEU A 582 -1.87 0.77 -29.80
N ALA A 583 -0.78 0.29 -29.20
CA ALA A 583 -0.62 -1.13 -28.93
C ALA A 583 -1.77 -1.63 -28.02
N PRO A 584 -2.17 -2.91 -28.11
CA PRO A 584 -3.27 -3.46 -27.30
C PRO A 584 -3.15 -3.15 -25.81
N GLU A 585 -1.95 -3.19 -25.27
CA GLU A 585 -1.66 -2.97 -23.85
C GLU A 585 -1.91 -1.50 -23.43
N CYS A 586 -1.60 -0.58 -24.33
CA CYS A 586 -1.83 0.84 -24.16
C CYS A 586 -3.32 1.17 -24.36
N CYS A 587 -3.95 0.53 -25.34
CA CYS A 587 -5.38 0.66 -25.60
C CYS A 587 -6.23 0.20 -24.41
N GLN A 588 -5.84 -0.87 -23.72
CA GLN A 588 -6.51 -1.35 -22.52
C GLN A 588 -6.44 -0.38 -21.34
N ARG A 589 -5.45 0.52 -21.35
CA ARG A 589 -5.23 1.49 -20.28
C ARG A 589 -5.63 2.92 -20.63
N SER A 590 -5.90 3.24 -21.90
CA SER A 590 -6.39 4.56 -22.30
C SER A 590 -7.83 4.78 -21.81
N ALA A 591 -8.06 5.96 -21.24
CA ALA A 591 -9.39 6.45 -20.87
C ALA A 591 -10.24 6.83 -22.09
N LEU A 592 -9.60 7.07 -23.24
CA LEU A 592 -10.21 7.62 -24.45
C LEU A 592 -10.38 6.60 -25.58
N CYS A 593 -9.91 5.38 -25.36
CA CYS A 593 -9.98 4.29 -26.33
C CYS A 593 -10.75 3.09 -25.78
N LYS A 594 -11.25 2.25 -26.69
CA LYS A 594 -11.87 0.94 -26.46
C LYS A 594 -11.24 -0.12 -27.35
N MET A 595 -11.31 -1.38 -26.93
CA MET A 595 -10.82 -2.51 -27.73
C MET A 595 -12.02 -3.36 -28.19
N ASP A 596 -12.14 -3.58 -29.50
CA ASP A 596 -13.18 -4.42 -30.06
C ASP A 596 -12.93 -5.92 -29.81
N GLY A 597 -13.88 -6.78 -30.20
CA GLY A 597 -13.77 -8.23 -30.08
C GLY A 597 -12.67 -8.87 -30.94
N GLN A 598 -12.12 -8.12 -31.89
CA GLN A 598 -11.02 -8.52 -32.76
C GLN A 598 -9.65 -8.07 -32.23
N GLY A 599 -9.63 -7.25 -31.17
CA GLY A 599 -8.41 -6.70 -30.57
C GLY A 599 -7.96 -5.36 -31.16
N HIS A 600 -8.74 -4.74 -32.04
CA HIS A 600 -8.41 -3.41 -32.56
C HIS A 600 -8.74 -2.34 -31.54
N CYS A 601 -7.90 -1.31 -31.48
CA CYS A 601 -8.11 -0.16 -30.64
C CYS A 601 -8.87 0.93 -31.38
N LEU A 602 -10.01 1.34 -30.85
CA LEU A 602 -10.93 2.31 -31.44
C LEU A 602 -11.14 3.47 -30.47
N SER A 603 -11.35 4.68 -30.97
CA SER A 603 -11.82 5.79 -30.14
C SER A 603 -13.25 5.53 -29.67
N TYR A 604 -13.63 6.11 -28.53
CA TYR A 604 -15.04 6.28 -28.25
C TYR A 604 -15.66 7.28 -29.24
N GLY A 605 -16.95 7.14 -29.55
CA GLY A 605 -17.68 8.00 -30.50
C GLY A 605 -17.70 9.47 -30.09
N GLU A 606 -18.20 10.34 -30.97
CA GLU A 606 -18.21 11.80 -30.73
C GLU A 606 -19.00 12.18 -29.48
N GLY A 607 -19.99 11.38 -29.08
CA GLY A 607 -20.74 11.59 -27.85
C GLY A 607 -19.95 11.41 -26.56
N ALA A 608 -18.81 10.69 -26.61
CA ALA A 608 -18.05 10.22 -25.45
C ALA A 608 -16.88 11.13 -25.08
N GLN A 609 -16.50 12.03 -25.97
CA GLN A 609 -15.47 13.06 -25.79
C GLN A 609 -16.06 14.26 -25.06
#